data_AF-A0A084QE40-F1
#
_entry.id   AF-A0A084QE40-F1
#
_cell.length_a   1.000
_cell.length_b   1.000
_cell.length_c   1.000
_cell.angle_alpha   90.00
_cell.angle_beta   90.00
_cell.angle_gamma   90.00
#
_symmetry.space_group_name_H-M   'P 1'
#
loop_
_entity.id
_entity.type
_entity.pdbx_description
1 polymer ?
#
loop_
_entity_poly.entity_id
_entity_poly.type
_entity_poly.pdbx_seq_one_letter_code
_entity_poly.pdbx_strand_id
1 'polypeptide(L)'
;MAMFQSIRQEMVTWYTCSPKVYDDTHLGRAKNYVSTHIFRRTMKDYFGFRIKFIMNTTDFDDKIILQACVQYMLALFKQEHTAEDDSESDSFLAEAKSAFRHYIGNYLPVSVTR
;
A
#
# COMPACT_ATOMS: atom_id res chain seq x y z
N MET A 1 25.53 -2.26 28.89
CA MET A 1 24.25 -2.29 28.15
C MET A 1 23.32 -1.32 28.87
N ALA A 2 22.99 -0.17 28.27
CA ALA A 2 22.13 0.82 28.93
C ALA A 2 20.66 0.42 28.77
N MET A 3 19.89 0.49 29.86
CA MET A 3 18.45 0.26 29.85
C MET A 3 17.74 1.51 29.35
N PHE A 4 16.64 1.33 28.60
CA PHE A 4 15.80 2.46 28.18
C PHE A 4 15.23 3.18 29.41
N GLN A 5 15.41 4.50 29.47
CA GLN A 5 14.87 5.33 30.54
C GLN A 5 14.05 6.46 29.94
N SER A 6 12.82 6.62 30.41
CA SER A 6 11.93 7.69 29.98
C SER A 6 12.42 9.06 30.46
N ILE A 7 12.27 10.08 29.60
CA ILE A 7 12.65 11.47 29.89
C ILE A 7 11.73 12.10 30.96
N ARG A 8 10.44 11.73 30.99
CA ARG A 8 9.47 12.14 32.02
C ARG A 8 8.96 10.93 32.75
N GLN A 9 8.78 11.04 34.08
CA GLN A 9 8.31 10.01 35.02
C GLN A 9 7.26 9.07 34.39
N GLU A 10 7.76 7.95 33.84
CA GLU A 10 6.98 6.88 33.19
C GLU A 10 6.11 7.30 32.00
N MET A 11 6.32 8.49 31.42
CA MET A 11 5.61 8.97 30.23
C MET A 11 6.52 9.01 29.00
N VAL A 12 6.19 8.20 28.00
CA VAL A 12 6.90 8.12 26.71
C VAL A 12 6.10 8.87 25.65
N THR A 13 6.71 9.89 25.03
CA THR A 13 6.16 10.55 23.84
C THR A 13 6.80 9.94 22.60
N TRP A 14 5.99 9.36 21.72
CA TRP A 14 6.45 8.65 20.54
C TRP A 14 5.81 9.24 19.28
N TYR A 15 6.66 9.76 18.38
CA TYR A 15 6.30 10.14 17.02
C TYR A 15 6.71 9.06 16.00
N THR A 16 5.81 8.70 15.07
CA THR A 16 6.13 7.83 13.93
C THR A 16 5.70 8.48 12.63
N CYS A 17 6.53 8.33 11.59
CA CYS A 17 6.18 8.78 10.25
C CYS A 17 5.07 7.89 9.65
N SER A 18 4.03 8.54 9.16
CA SER A 18 2.88 7.93 8.50
C SER A 18 3.05 7.74 6.99
N PRO A 19 2.12 7.04 6.32
CA PRO A 19 2.15 6.93 4.87
C PRO A 19 1.84 8.26 4.18
N LYS A 20 2.33 8.37 2.95
CA LYS A 20 1.78 9.26 1.93
C LYS A 20 0.56 8.59 1.31
N VAL A 21 -0.57 9.28 1.24
CA VAL A 21 -1.87 8.70 0.85
C VAL A 21 -2.18 8.82 -0.65
N TYR A 22 -1.16 8.70 -1.52
CA TYR A 22 -1.35 8.76 -2.98
C TYR A 22 -1.88 7.45 -3.59
N ASP A 23 -1.75 6.33 -2.88
CA ASP A 23 -2.09 5.00 -3.38
C ASP A 23 -2.38 4.05 -2.21
N ASP A 24 -3.04 2.95 -2.53
CA ASP A 24 -3.46 1.92 -1.58
C ASP A 24 -2.29 1.35 -0.78
N THR A 25 -2.60 0.92 0.44
CA THR A 25 -1.59 0.41 1.36
C THR A 25 -1.19 -1.01 0.97
N HIS A 26 0.02 -1.17 0.44
CA HIS A 26 0.62 -2.48 0.20
C HIS A 26 1.23 -3.10 1.49
N LEU A 27 1.53 -4.40 1.43
CA LEU A 27 2.02 -5.19 2.58
C LEU A 27 3.27 -4.60 3.25
N GLY A 28 4.15 -3.97 2.47
CA GLY A 28 5.35 -3.29 2.98
C GLY A 28 5.02 -2.17 3.97
N ARG A 29 4.01 -1.35 3.69
CA ARG A 29 3.50 -0.33 4.63
C ARG A 29 2.80 -0.97 5.83
N ALA A 30 1.98 -2.00 5.59
CA ALA A 30 1.25 -2.70 6.64
C ALA A 30 2.19 -3.32 7.70
N LYS A 31 3.31 -3.91 7.27
CA LYS A 31 4.34 -4.47 8.18
C LYS A 31 4.81 -3.44 9.20
N ASN A 32 5.12 -2.21 8.76
CA ASN A 32 5.60 -1.16 9.66
C ASN A 32 4.54 -0.76 10.69
N TYR A 33 3.26 -0.67 10.30
CA TYR A 33 2.19 -0.37 11.25
C TYR A 33 2.02 -1.47 12.29
N VAL A 34 2.07 -2.74 11.87
CA VAL A 34 1.97 -3.88 12.77
C VAL A 34 3.17 -3.90 13.73
N SER A 35 4.39 -3.72 13.24
CA SER A 35 5.59 -3.69 14.09
C SER A 35 5.51 -2.56 15.14
N THR A 36 5.21 -1.32 14.73
CA THR A 36 5.05 -0.19 15.65
C THR A 36 3.91 -0.42 16.64
N HIS A 37 2.82 -1.05 16.20
CA HIS A 37 1.71 -1.39 17.07
C HIS A 37 2.10 -2.41 18.13
N ILE A 38 2.83 -3.47 17.76
CA ILE A 38 3.35 -4.48 18.69
C ILE A 38 4.25 -3.81 19.73
N PHE A 39 5.23 -3.03 19.29
CA PHE A 39 6.14 -2.34 20.22
C PHE A 39 5.40 -1.41 21.19
N ARG A 40 4.41 -0.65 20.70
CA ARG A 40 3.58 0.22 21.55
C ARG A 40 2.81 -0.57 22.60
N ARG A 41 2.24 -1.72 22.23
CA ARG A 41 1.55 -2.60 23.18
C ARG A 41 2.52 -3.20 24.19
N THR A 42 3.68 -3.69 23.75
CA THR A 42 4.69 -4.21 24.67
C THR A 42 5.13 -3.14 25.68
N MET A 43 5.43 -1.91 25.23
CA MET A 43 5.82 -0.83 26.14
C MET A 43 4.71 -0.42 27.11
N LYS A 44 3.45 -0.43 26.68
CA LYS A 44 2.32 -0.06 27.53
C LYS A 44 1.91 -1.18 28.49
N ASP A 45 1.68 -2.37 27.96
CA ASP A 45 1.00 -3.47 28.66
C ASP A 45 1.99 -4.33 29.45
N TYR A 46 3.22 -4.54 28.95
CA TYR A 46 4.24 -5.34 29.63
C TYR A 46 5.14 -4.50 30.54
N PHE A 47 5.56 -3.32 30.09
CA PHE A 47 6.46 -2.45 30.86
C PHE A 47 5.76 -1.32 31.64
N GLY A 48 4.44 -1.15 31.48
CA GLY A 48 3.65 -0.20 32.27
C GLY A 48 3.82 1.28 31.89
N PHE A 49 4.45 1.61 30.76
CA PHE A 49 4.65 3.00 30.38
C PHE A 49 3.35 3.70 29.94
N ARG A 50 3.20 4.97 30.32
CA ARG A 50 2.16 5.86 29.76
C ARG A 50 2.64 6.41 28.42
N ILE A 51 2.04 5.95 27.33
CA ILE A 51 2.49 6.33 25.98
C ILE A 51 1.56 7.37 25.36
N LYS A 52 2.13 8.52 24.97
CA LYS A 52 1.52 9.48 24.05
C LYS A 52 2.07 9.23 22.64
N PHE A 53 1.28 8.54 21.83
CA PHE A 53 1.66 8.15 20.46
C PHE A 53 1.03 9.10 19.45
N ILE A 54 1.85 9.65 18.54
CA ILE A 54 1.43 10.55 17.46
C ILE A 54 1.96 9.99 16.14
N MET A 55 1.08 9.93 15.16
CA MET A 55 1.41 9.60 13.77
C MET A 55 0.92 10.76 12.90
N ASN A 56 1.75 11.28 11.99
CA ASN A 56 1.30 12.32 11.05
C ASN A 56 0.38 11.71 9.98
N THR A 57 0.05 12.42 8.92
CA THR A 57 -0.42 11.86 7.64
C THR A 57 0.03 12.84 6.57
N THR A 58 0.60 12.35 5.47
CA THR A 58 1.00 13.22 4.36
C THR A 58 -0.08 13.15 3.30
N ASP A 59 -0.98 14.12 3.35
CA ASP A 59 -2.12 14.35 2.44
C ASP A 59 -1.80 15.34 1.31
N PHE A 60 -0.69 16.08 1.43
CA PHE A 60 -0.19 16.98 0.40
C PHE A 60 1.28 16.66 0.04
N ASP A 61 1.52 16.22 -1.20
CA ASP A 61 2.83 15.85 -1.74
C ASP A 61 2.77 15.84 -3.27
N ASP A 62 3.89 16.06 -3.96
CA ASP A 62 3.95 16.07 -5.42
C ASP A 62 3.39 14.79 -6.05
N LYS A 63 3.61 13.63 -5.41
CA LYS A 63 3.09 12.35 -5.88
C LYS A 63 1.57 12.25 -5.81
N ILE A 64 0.95 12.91 -4.83
CA ILE A 64 -0.51 12.95 -4.69
C ILE A 64 -1.10 13.80 -5.80
N ILE A 65 -0.49 14.96 -6.07
CA ILE A 65 -0.91 15.87 -7.14
C ILE A 65 -0.81 15.18 -8.51
N LEU A 66 0.33 14.55 -8.80
CA LEU A 66 0.53 13.83 -10.05
C LEU A 66 -0.48 12.70 -10.24
N GLN A 67 -0.71 11.89 -9.20
CA GLN A 67 -1.66 10.79 -9.26
C GLN A 67 -3.10 11.30 -9.49
N ALA A 68 -3.50 12.38 -8.81
CA ALA A 68 -4.81 12.99 -9.00
C ALA A 68 -5.02 13.49 -10.44
N CYS A 69 -4.01 14.13 -11.03
CA CYS A 69 -4.06 14.55 -12.43
C CYS A 69 -4.20 13.37 -13.40
N VAL A 70 -3.43 12.30 -13.18
CA VAL A 70 -3.51 11.08 -14.00
C VAL A 70 -4.88 10.42 -13.89
N GLN A 71 -5.41 10.28 -12.67
CA GLN A 71 -6.74 9.71 -12.43
C GLN A 71 -7.85 10.55 -13.07
N TYR A 72 -7.74 11.87 -13.01
CA TYR A 72 -8.68 12.78 -13.65
C TYR A 72 -8.69 12.62 -15.19
N MET A 73 -7.51 12.58 -15.82
CA MET A 73 -7.40 12.36 -17.27
C MET A 73 -7.94 11.00 -17.68
N LEU A 74 -7.66 9.95 -16.90
CA LEU A 74 -8.22 8.62 -17.14
C LEU A 74 -9.76 8.61 -17.03
N ALA A 75 -10.32 9.35 -16.07
CA ALA A 75 -11.76 9.45 -15.90
C ALA A 75 -12.44 10.13 -17.10
N LEU A 76 -11.85 11.23 -17.60
CA LEU A 76 -12.33 11.90 -18.82
C LEU A 76 -12.26 10.97 -20.04
N PHE A 77 -11.12 10.31 -20.24
CA PHE A 77 -10.94 9.37 -21.35
C PHE A 77 -12.01 8.27 -21.34
N LYS A 78 -12.28 7.65 -20.18
CA LYS A 78 -13.33 6.63 -20.04
C LYS A 78 -14.73 7.18 -20.33
N GLN A 79 -14.99 8.44 -19.99
CA GLN A 79 -16.27 9.08 -20.27
C GLN A 79 -16.44 9.38 -21.77
N GLU A 80 -15.37 9.73 -22.47
CA GLU A 80 -15.42 10.00 -23.91
C GLU A 80 -15.46 8.71 -24.75
N HIS A 81 -14.88 7.61 -24.24
CA HIS A 81 -14.77 6.32 -24.91
C HIS A 81 -15.68 5.23 -24.29
N THR A 82 -16.87 5.59 -23.81
CA THR A 82 -17.77 4.64 -23.12
C THR A 82 -18.41 3.59 -24.05
N ALA A 83 -18.32 3.78 -25.37
CA ALA A 83 -18.98 2.92 -26.37
C ALA A 83 -18.08 1.83 -26.98
N GLU A 84 -16.77 1.85 -26.73
CA GLU A 84 -15.80 0.94 -27.37
C GLU A 84 -15.36 -0.24 -26.49
N ASP A 85 -15.70 -0.25 -25.19
CA ASP A 85 -15.30 -1.32 -24.25
C ASP A 85 -16.10 -2.64 -24.43
N ASP A 86 -17.30 -2.60 -25.03
CA ASP A 86 -18.10 -3.82 -25.31
C ASP A 86 -17.95 -4.34 -26.74
N SER A 87 -17.19 -3.64 -27.60
CA SER A 87 -16.79 -4.08 -28.94
C SER A 87 -15.29 -4.32 -29.02
N GLU A 88 -14.72 -4.96 -28.01
CA GLU A 88 -13.44 -5.65 -28.16
C GLU A 88 -13.56 -6.57 -29.37
N SER A 89 -12.77 -6.35 -30.43
CA SER A 89 -12.80 -7.26 -31.57
C SER A 89 -12.44 -8.65 -31.04
N ASP A 90 -13.30 -9.65 -31.28
CA ASP A 90 -13.05 -11.03 -30.84
C ASP A 90 -11.65 -11.53 -31.25
N SER A 91 -11.10 -10.96 -32.34
CA SER A 91 -9.73 -11.15 -32.81
C SER A 91 -8.65 -10.70 -31.80
N PHE A 92 -8.79 -9.53 -31.18
CA PHE A 92 -7.81 -9.01 -30.23
C PHE A 92 -7.81 -9.84 -28.93
N LEU A 93 -9.00 -10.18 -28.43
CA LEU A 93 -9.14 -11.07 -27.27
C LEU A 93 -8.56 -12.47 -27.56
N ALA A 94 -8.75 -13.00 -28.78
CA ALA A 94 -8.18 -14.28 -29.18
C ALA A 94 -6.65 -14.24 -29.23
N GLU A 95 -6.07 -13.16 -29.77
CA GLU A 95 -4.63 -12.94 -29.84
C GLU A 95 -4.02 -12.79 -28.44
N ALA A 96 -4.58 -11.94 -27.59
CA ALA A 96 -4.13 -11.74 -26.22
C ALA A 96 -4.16 -13.06 -25.42
N LYS A 97 -5.24 -13.85 -25.55
CA LYS A 97 -5.33 -15.19 -24.94
C LYS A 97 -4.30 -16.16 -25.50
N SER A 98 -4.01 -16.10 -26.81
CA SER A 98 -2.99 -16.94 -27.44
C SER A 98 -1.59 -16.63 -26.91
N ALA A 99 -1.22 -15.35 -26.88
CA ALA A 99 0.06 -14.88 -26.34
C ALA A 99 0.21 -15.24 -24.85
N PHE A 100 -0.86 -15.07 -24.06
CA PHE A 100 -0.87 -15.43 -22.64
C PHE A 100 -0.69 -16.94 -22.42
N ARG A 101 -1.38 -17.78 -23.20
CA ARG A 101 -1.20 -19.25 -23.15
C ARG A 101 0.23 -19.66 -23.52
N HIS A 102 0.81 -19.02 -24.54
CA HIS A 102 2.19 -19.26 -24.94
C HIS A 102 3.17 -18.90 -23.81
N TYR A 103 2.96 -17.77 -23.15
CA TYR A 103 3.77 -17.35 -22.01
C TYR A 103 3.69 -18.36 -20.85
N ILE A 104 2.48 -18.79 -20.48
CA ILE A 104 2.29 -19.77 -19.41
C ILE A 104 3.00 -21.08 -19.74
N GLY A 105 2.84 -21.61 -20.95
CA GLY A 105 3.43 -22.89 -21.35
C GLY A 105 4.96 -22.90 -21.36
N ASN A 106 5.58 -21.75 -21.67
CA ASN A 106 7.03 -21.65 -21.80
C ASN A 106 7.75 -21.19 -20.52
N TYR A 107 7.08 -20.40 -19.67
CA TYR A 107 7.74 -19.69 -18.58
C TYR A 107 7.14 -19.95 -17.20
N LEU A 108 5.94 -20.52 -17.09
CA LEU A 108 5.37 -20.87 -15.78
C LEU A 108 5.70 -22.33 -15.41
N PRO A 109 6.43 -22.58 -14.32
CA PRO A 109 6.60 -23.94 -13.83
C PRO A 109 5.23 -24.48 -13.38
N VAL A 110 4.81 -25.61 -13.95
CA VAL A 110 3.51 -26.27 -13.74
C VAL A 110 3.37 -26.89 -12.33
N SER A 111 4.07 -26.35 -11.32
CA SER A 111 4.21 -26.94 -9.99
C SER A 111 3.42 -26.21 -8.88
N VAL A 112 2.49 -25.32 -9.22
CA VAL A 112 1.57 -24.70 -8.22
C VAL A 112 0.12 -25.09 -8.50
N THR A 113 -0.12 -26.39 -8.65
CA THR A 113 -1.43 -27.00 -8.42
C THR A 113 -1.20 -28.29 -7.64
N ARG A 114 -1.04 -28.13 -6.33
CA ARG A 114 -1.24 -29.18 -5.33
C ARG A 114 -1.86 -28.56 -4.09
#